data_AF-A0A6M1MM31-F1
#
_entry.id   AF-A0A6M1MM31-F1
#
_cell.length_a   1.000
_cell.length_b   1.000
_cell.length_c   1.000
_cell.angle_alpha   90.00
_cell.angle_beta   90.00
_cell.angle_gamma   90.00
#
_symmetry.space_group_name_H-M   'P 1'
#
loop_
_entity.id
_entity.type
_entity.pdbx_description
1 polymer ?
#
loop_
_entity_poly.entity_id
_entity_poly.type
_entity_poly.pdbx_seq_one_letter_code
_entity_poly.pdbx_strand_id
1 'polypeptide(L)'
;MLQFSALLPALAGVGLAGYAWITEGTGVTGTAGALLALIGALAALLGLAALAMAHPTGGRRRLVVFATFVAAVLTAVAAWFLMQDALTIVMALVVLTILVVAARPPLRTAAP
;
A
#
# COMPACT_ATOMS: atom_id res chain seq x y z
N MET A 1 15.81 2.59 -7.47
CA MET A 1 15.54 1.16 -7.76
C MET A 1 14.60 0.51 -6.76
N LEU A 2 14.86 0.52 -5.46
CA LEU A 2 13.99 -0.13 -4.46
C LEU A 2 12.57 0.44 -4.30
N GLN A 3 12.35 1.72 -4.64
CA GLN A 3 11.00 2.30 -4.66
C GLN A 3 10.15 1.78 -5.83
N PHE A 4 10.79 1.42 -6.95
CA PHE A 4 10.09 0.82 -8.09
C PHE A 4 9.70 -0.63 -7.81
N SER A 5 10.57 -1.40 -7.15
CA SER A 5 10.22 -2.77 -6.74
C SER A 5 9.09 -2.80 -5.70
N ALA A 6 8.88 -1.72 -4.94
CA ALA A 6 7.76 -1.58 -4.02
C ALA A 6 6.39 -1.48 -4.72
N LEU A 7 6.36 -1.10 -6.00
CA LEU A 7 5.12 -0.99 -6.76
C LEU A 7 4.55 -2.36 -7.13
N LEU A 8 5.40 -3.38 -7.30
CA LEU A 8 4.96 -4.74 -7.64
C LEU A 8 3.99 -5.33 -6.59
N PRO A 9 4.33 -5.38 -5.28
CA PRO A 9 3.40 -5.90 -4.27
C PRO A 9 2.17 -4.98 -4.11
N ALA A 10 2.31 -3.67 -4.29
CA ALA A 10 1.16 -2.76 -4.23
C ALA A 10 0.18 -2.99 -5.39
N LEU A 11 0.67 -3.23 -6.61
CA LEU A 11 -0.14 -3.61 -7.77
C LEU A 11 -0.82 -4.97 -7.56
N ALA A 12 -0.10 -5.95 -7.01
CA ALA A 12 -0.68 -7.23 -6.65
C ALA A 12 -1.79 -7.08 -5.61
N GLY A 13 -1.61 -6.21 -4.61
CA GLY A 13 -2.62 -5.90 -3.60
C GLY A 13 -3.88 -5.28 -4.20
N VAL A 14 -3.73 -4.33 -5.12
CA VAL A 14 -4.86 -3.76 -5.87
C VAL A 14 -5.56 -4.82 -6.72
N GLY A 15 -4.80 -5.68 -7.41
CA GLY A 15 -5.37 -6.76 -8.22
C GLY A 15 -6.19 -7.75 -7.39
N LEU A 16 -5.66 -8.18 -6.25
CA LEU A 16 -6.35 -9.08 -5.32
C LEU A 16 -7.57 -8.43 -4.70
N ALA A 17 -7.47 -7.17 -4.25
CA ALA A 17 -8.61 -6.44 -3.69
C ALA A 17 -9.70 -6.17 -4.76
N GLY A 18 -9.30 -5.89 -5.99
CA GLY A 18 -10.21 -5.73 -7.13
C GLY A 18 -10.93 -7.04 -7.45
N TYR A 19 -10.20 -8.16 -7.44
CA TYR A 19 -10.80 -9.49 -7.57
C TYR A 19 -11.78 -9.78 -6.42
N ALA A 20 -11.43 -9.45 -5.18
CA ALA A 20 -12.30 -9.60 -4.01
C ALA A 20 -13.59 -8.78 -4.11
N TRP A 21 -13.52 -7.60 -4.73
CA TRP A 21 -14.66 -6.73 -4.94
C TRP A 21 -15.58 -7.22 -6.06
N ILE A 22 -15.01 -7.70 -7.17
CA ILE A 22 -15.80 -8.10 -8.35
C ILE A 22 -16.39 -9.51 -8.22
N THR A 23 -15.72 -10.40 -7.48
CA THR A 23 -16.12 -11.82 -7.41
C THR A 23 -17.16 -12.03 -6.31
N GLU A 24 -18.44 -12.02 -6.66
CA GLU A 24 -19.52 -12.40 -5.74
C GLU A 24 -19.54 -13.93 -5.59
N GLY A 25 -19.21 -14.46 -4.40
CA GLY A 25 -19.21 -15.92 -4.24
C GLY A 25 -18.92 -16.48 -2.86
N THR A 26 -18.37 -15.69 -1.93
CA THR A 26 -17.96 -16.21 -0.61
C THR A 26 -18.77 -15.65 0.56
N GLY A 27 -19.84 -14.88 0.30
CA GLY A 27 -20.62 -14.18 1.35
C GLY A 27 -19.92 -12.99 1.98
N VAL A 28 -18.60 -12.83 1.77
CA VAL A 28 -17.78 -11.70 2.26
C VAL A 28 -17.15 -10.90 1.10
N THR A 29 -16.95 -11.53 -0.06
CA THR A 29 -16.55 -10.85 -1.31
C THR A 29 -17.74 -10.08 -1.93
N GLY A 30 -17.45 -8.98 -2.64
CA GLY A 30 -18.51 -8.07 -3.14
C GLY A 30 -19.19 -7.20 -2.08
N THR A 31 -18.65 -7.16 -0.86
CA THR A 31 -19.20 -6.37 0.26
C THR A 31 -18.51 -5.02 0.41
N ALA A 32 -19.08 -4.14 1.24
CA ALA A 32 -18.46 -2.87 1.63
C ALA A 32 -17.04 -3.05 2.20
N GLY A 33 -16.74 -4.18 2.85
CA GLY A 33 -15.40 -4.50 3.32
C GLY A 33 -14.40 -4.70 2.18
N ALA A 34 -14.81 -5.40 1.12
CA ALA A 34 -13.98 -5.60 -0.08
C ALA A 34 -13.73 -4.27 -0.83
N LEU A 35 -14.74 -3.40 -0.91
CA LEU A 35 -14.57 -2.05 -1.45
C LEU A 35 -13.58 -1.23 -0.62
N LEU A 36 -13.69 -1.29 0.71
CA LEU A 36 -12.77 -0.58 1.61
C LEU A 36 -11.33 -1.08 1.46
N ALA A 37 -11.14 -2.40 1.34
CA ALA A 37 -9.85 -2.99 1.06
C ALA A 37 -9.28 -2.53 -0.29
N LEU A 38 -10.11 -2.44 -1.34
CA LEU A 38 -9.70 -1.92 -2.64
C LEU A 38 -9.28 -0.45 -2.57
N ILE A 39 -10.06 0.39 -1.91
CA ILE A 39 -9.74 1.81 -1.71
C ILE A 39 -8.42 1.95 -0.94
N GLY A 40 -8.23 1.17 0.12
CA GLY A 40 -6.99 1.17 0.91
C GLY A 40 -5.77 0.70 0.11
N ALA A 41 -5.91 -0.35 -0.70
CA ALA A 41 -4.86 -0.84 -1.58
C ALA A 41 -4.48 0.20 -2.65
N LEU A 42 -5.48 0.88 -3.24
CA LEU A 42 -5.25 1.97 -4.19
C LEU A 42 -4.54 3.15 -3.52
N ALA A 43 -4.95 3.54 -2.31
CA ALA A 43 -4.29 4.59 -1.56
C ALA A 43 -2.82 4.24 -1.25
N ALA A 44 -2.52 2.99 -0.88
CA ALA A 44 -1.16 2.52 -0.66
C ALA A 44 -0.32 2.53 -1.96
N LEU A 45 -0.89 2.11 -3.09
CA LEU A 45 -0.24 2.17 -4.40
C LEU A 45 0.06 3.62 -4.80
N LEU A 46 -0.91 4.52 -4.68
CA LEU A 46 -0.74 5.94 -5.01
C LEU A 46 0.29 6.61 -4.10
N GLY A 47 0.30 6.28 -2.81
CA GLY A 47 1.30 6.76 -1.87
C GLY A 47 2.72 6.32 -2.22
N LEU A 48 2.90 5.03 -2.58
CA LEU A 48 4.18 4.51 -3.06
C LEU A 48 4.59 5.12 -4.41
N ALA A 49 3.66 5.29 -5.34
CA ALA A 49 3.90 5.94 -6.62
C ALA A 49 4.33 7.41 -6.43
N ALA A 50 3.68 8.15 -5.52
CA ALA A 50 4.07 9.50 -5.16
C ALA A 50 5.49 9.54 -4.56
N LEU A 51 5.85 8.57 -3.70
CA LEU A 51 7.21 8.46 -3.17
C LEU A 51 8.25 8.12 -4.23
N ALA A 52 7.89 7.31 -5.24
CA ALA A 52 8.77 6.88 -6.31
C ALA A 52 8.97 7.92 -7.42
N MET A 53 7.94 8.73 -7.72
CA MET A 53 7.96 9.65 -8.86
C MET A 53 8.15 11.11 -8.45
N ALA A 54 7.48 11.56 -7.38
CA ALA A 54 7.47 12.98 -7.01
C ALA A 54 8.62 13.37 -6.07
N HIS A 55 9.41 12.39 -5.61
CA HIS A 55 10.54 12.57 -4.68
C HIS A 55 10.30 13.63 -3.58
N PRO A 56 9.21 13.53 -2.81
CA PRO A 56 8.90 14.54 -1.80
C PRO A 56 10.03 14.62 -0.76
N THR A 57 10.39 15.85 -0.37
CA THR A 57 11.45 16.12 0.61
C THR A 57 10.87 16.61 1.95
N GLY A 58 11.65 16.46 3.02
CA GLY A 58 11.32 17.00 4.35
C GLY A 58 10.01 16.45 4.96
N GLY A 59 9.18 17.35 5.48
CA GLY A 59 7.93 17.01 6.17
C GLY A 59 6.88 16.35 5.28
N ARG A 60 6.81 16.74 4.00
CA ARG A 60 5.88 16.12 3.02
C ARG A 60 6.16 14.64 2.83
N ARG A 61 7.44 14.24 2.80
CA ARG A 61 7.83 12.83 2.72
C ARG A 61 7.29 12.03 3.91
N ARG A 62 7.44 12.57 5.13
CA ARG A 62 6.96 11.93 6.36
C ARG A 62 5.45 11.75 6.33
N LEU A 63 4.72 12.78 5.89
CA LEU A 63 3.27 12.72 5.75
C LEU A 63 2.84 11.63 4.75
N VAL A 64 3.46 11.59 3.56
CA VAL A 64 3.12 10.57 2.55
C VAL A 64 3.45 9.16 3.04
N VAL A 65 4.64 8.96 3.63
CA VAL A 65 5.02 7.67 4.22
C VAL A 65 4.02 7.23 5.29
N PHE A 66 3.66 8.14 6.21
CA PHE A 66 2.70 7.85 7.28
C PHE A 66 1.31 7.52 6.74
N ALA A 67 0.78 8.32 5.81
CA ALA A 67 -0.51 8.08 5.20
C ALA A 67 -0.54 6.74 4.44
N THR A 68 0.52 6.44 3.69
CA THR A 68 0.66 5.17 2.95
C THR A 68 0.74 3.98 3.91
N PHE A 69 1.48 4.13 5.00
CA PHE A 69 1.60 3.11 6.05
C PHE A 69 0.25 2.81 6.70
N VAL A 70 -0.48 3.85 7.10
CA VAL A 70 -1.81 3.71 7.70
C VAL A 70 -2.77 3.04 6.72
N ALA A 71 -2.78 3.48 5.46
CA ALA A 71 -3.60 2.85 4.42
C ALA A 71 -3.26 1.35 4.29
N ALA A 72 -1.98 0.98 4.24
CA ALA A 72 -1.57 -0.40 4.08
C ALA A 72 -1.94 -1.29 5.27
N VAL A 73 -1.77 -0.79 6.51
CA VAL A 73 -2.15 -1.50 7.74
C VAL A 73 -3.67 -1.70 7.81
N LEU A 74 -4.46 -0.65 7.59
CA LEU A 74 -5.92 -0.75 7.60
C LEU A 74 -6.42 -1.70 6.52
N THR A 75 -5.78 -1.71 5.35
CA THR A 75 -6.10 -2.67 4.28
C THR A 75 -5.78 -4.11 4.70
N ALA A 76 -4.65 -4.35 5.36
CA ALA A 76 -4.31 -5.69 5.85
C ALA A 76 -5.33 -6.17 6.89
N VAL A 77 -5.78 -5.30 7.79
CA VAL A 77 -6.84 -5.61 8.76
C VAL A 77 -8.16 -5.90 8.05
N ALA A 78 -8.55 -5.11 7.05
CA ALA A 78 -9.76 -5.37 6.26
C ALA A 78 -9.68 -6.71 5.52
N ALA A 79 -8.53 -7.02 4.92
CA ALA A 79 -8.26 -8.28 4.22
C ALA A 79 -8.36 -9.50 5.14
N TRP A 80 -7.90 -9.37 6.38
CA TRP A 80 -8.04 -10.40 7.41
C TRP A 80 -9.52 -10.69 7.71
N PHE A 81 -10.35 -9.66 7.87
CA PHE A 81 -11.80 -9.82 8.07
C PHE A 81 -12.52 -10.41 6.85
N LEU A 82 -11.99 -10.19 5.65
CA LEU A 82 -12.48 -10.78 4.40
C LEU A 82 -12.05 -12.24 4.20
N MET A 83 -11.31 -12.83 5.15
CA MET A 83 -10.68 -14.15 5.03
C MET A 83 -9.80 -14.27 3.76
N GLN A 84 -9.18 -13.17 3.34
CA GLN A 84 -8.30 -13.16 2.17
C GLN A 84 -6.83 -13.19 2.59
N ASP A 85 -6.35 -14.39 2.92
CA ASP A 85 -4.97 -14.62 3.36
C ASP A 85 -3.93 -14.05 2.39
N ALA A 86 -4.14 -14.25 1.09
CA ALA A 86 -3.25 -13.74 0.05
C ALA A 86 -3.15 -12.20 0.08
N LEU A 87 -4.29 -11.51 0.20
CA LEU A 87 -4.32 -10.05 0.25
C LEU A 87 -3.67 -9.53 1.53
N THR A 88 -3.93 -10.18 2.68
CA THR A 88 -3.29 -9.83 3.95
C THR A 88 -1.77 -9.95 3.88
N ILE A 89 -1.25 -11.06 3.33
CA ILE A 89 0.20 -11.27 3.17
C ILE A 89 0.80 -10.20 2.25
N VAL A 90 0.15 -9.91 1.12
CA VAL A 90 0.62 -8.88 0.18
C VAL A 90 0.65 -7.50 0.84
N MET A 91 -0.38 -7.13 1.60
CA MET A 91 -0.40 -5.85 2.32
C MET A 91 0.65 -5.80 3.45
N ALA A 92 0.93 -6.92 4.12
CA ALA A 92 2.03 -6.99 5.08
C ALA A 92 3.40 -6.75 4.41
N LEU A 93 3.62 -7.29 3.20
CA LEU A 93 4.83 -7.01 2.42
C LEU A 93 4.91 -5.54 1.98
N VAL A 94 3.78 -4.92 1.63
CA VAL A 94 3.71 -3.48 1.35
C VAL A 94 4.13 -2.68 2.59
N VAL A 95 3.62 -3.02 3.77
CA VAL A 95 4.00 -2.39 5.05
C VAL A 95 5.51 -2.52 5.29
N LEU A 96 6.07 -3.72 5.16
CA LEU A 96 7.51 -3.96 5.31
C LEU A 96 8.31 -3.07 4.35
N THR A 97 7.86 -2.97 3.11
CA THR A 97 8.53 -2.16 2.09
C THR A 97 8.48 -0.67 2.44
N ILE A 98 7.35 -0.18 2.95
CA ILE A 98 7.21 1.21 3.42
C ILE A 98 8.18 1.48 4.57
N LEU A 99 8.33 0.55 5.52
CA LEU A 99 9.29 0.69 6.63
C LEU A 99 10.73 0.78 6.13
N VAL A 100 11.12 -0.06 5.16
CA VAL A 100 12.44 0.00 4.52
C VAL A 100 12.65 1.32 3.80
N VAL A 101 11.61 1.85 3.12
CA VAL A 101 11.67 3.16 2.46
C VAL A 101 11.77 4.29 3.49
N ALA A 102 11.04 4.21 4.60
CA ALA A 102 11.02 5.20 5.66
C ALA A 102 12.37 5.32 6.39
N ALA A 103 13.02 4.19 6.65
CA ALA A 103 14.32 4.11 7.32
C ALA A 103 15.47 4.76 6.55
N ARG A 104 15.28 5.03 5.25
CA ARG A 104 16.33 5.65 4.43
C ARG A 104 16.40 7.16 4.62
N PRO A 105 17.60 7.71 4.87
CA PRO A 105 17.78 9.16 4.91
C PRO A 105 17.46 9.76 3.52
N PRO A 106 16.83 10.95 3.48
CA PRO A 106 16.72 11.69 2.23
C PRO A 106 18.13 11.98 1.72
N LEU A 107 18.37 11.77 0.42
CA LEU A 107 19.62 12.17 -0.21
C LEU A 107 19.82 13.66 0.06
N ARG A 108 20.74 14.01 0.96
CA ARG A 108 21.19 15.38 1.12
C ARG A 108 21.85 15.74 -0.21
N THR A 109 21.19 16.58 -1.00
CA THR A 109 21.89 17.34 -2.03
C THR A 109 22.96 18.12 -1.30
N ALA A 110 24.22 17.70 -1.45
CA ALA A 110 25.36 18.53 -1.08
C ALA A 110 25.16 19.86 -1.82
N ALA A 111 24.91 20.93 -1.07
CA ALA A 111 24.92 22.25 -1.65
C ALA A 111 26.35 22.49 -2.20
N PRO A 112 26.49 23.07 -3.41
CA PRO A 112 27.79 23.49 -3.93
C PRO A 112 28.42 24.57 -3.06
#